data_AF-A0ABC8TM12-F1
#
_entry.id   AF-A0ABC8TM12-F1
#
_cell.length_a   1.000
_cell.length_b   1.000
_cell.length_c   1.000
_cell.angle_alpha   90.00
_cell.angle_beta   90.00
_cell.angle_gamma   90.00
#
_symmetry.space_group_name_H-M   'P 1'
#
loop_
_entity.id
_entity.type
_entity.pdbx_description
1 polymer ?
#
loop_
_entity_poly.entity_id
_entity_poly.type
_entity_poly.pdbx_seq_one_letter_code
_entity_poly.pdbx_strand_id
1 'polypeptide(L)'
;MMGEELSGLGVKDLQNLENQLEMSLRGVRMKKDQVLIDELQELHRKGNLMHQENVELHKKVNILHQENTELYKKVYGSRDVNGATRYACITSGLNIEEEPQAPVHLQLCLPTGTSTKLG
;
A
#
# COMPACT_ATOMS: atom_id res chain seq x y z
N MET A 1 1.10 -35.94 15.18
CA MET A 1 0.91 -37.33 14.73
C MET A 1 0.57 -37.31 13.25
N MET A 2 1.16 -38.19 12.45
CA MET A 2 0.98 -38.24 10.99
C MET A 2 -0.03 -39.31 10.54
N GLY A 3 -0.86 -39.82 11.46
CA GLY A 3 -1.77 -40.93 11.18
C GLY A 3 -1.08 -42.29 11.08
N GLU A 4 0.13 -42.40 11.61
CA GLU A 4 0.91 -43.64 11.64
C GLU A 4 0.55 -44.48 12.89
N GLU A 5 0.76 -45.80 12.82
CA GLU A 5 0.56 -46.76 13.92
C GLU A 5 -0.84 -46.77 14.56
N LEU A 6 -1.91 -46.58 13.78
CA LEU A 6 -3.29 -46.64 14.26
C LEU A 6 -3.78 -48.08 14.54
N SER A 7 -3.01 -49.09 14.16
CA SER A 7 -3.29 -50.50 14.42
C SER A 7 -3.29 -50.79 15.92
N GLY A 8 -4.40 -51.29 16.45
CA GLY A 8 -4.56 -51.58 17.88
C GLY A 8 -5.42 -50.58 18.64
N LEU A 9 -5.82 -49.47 18.01
CA LEU A 9 -6.81 -48.55 18.58
C LEU A 9 -8.24 -49.07 18.36
N GLY A 10 -9.07 -48.97 19.40
CA GLY A 10 -10.51 -49.20 19.27
C GLY A 10 -11.21 -48.05 18.56
N VAL A 11 -12.45 -48.28 18.12
CA VAL A 11 -13.29 -47.25 17.47
C VAL A 11 -13.42 -45.98 18.31
N LYS A 12 -13.52 -46.12 19.64
CA LYS A 12 -13.64 -44.98 20.56
C LYS A 12 -12.35 -44.15 20.62
N ASP A 13 -11.19 -44.81 20.61
CA ASP A 13 -9.89 -44.13 20.66
C ASP A 13 -9.61 -43.39 19.34
N LEU A 14 -9.97 -44.02 18.22
CA LEU A 14 -9.91 -43.38 16.89
C LEU A 14 -10.81 -42.15 16.82
N GLN A 15 -12.05 -42.22 17.31
CA GLN A 15 -12.94 -41.06 17.33
C GLN A 15 -12.40 -39.93 18.21
N ASN A 16 -11.83 -40.26 19.37
CA ASN A 16 -11.22 -39.26 20.25
C ASN A 16 -9.99 -38.60 19.61
N LEU A 17 -9.19 -39.37 18.87
CA LEU A 17 -8.04 -38.87 18.14
C LEU A 17 -8.48 -37.94 17.00
N GLU A 18 -9.48 -38.33 16.22
CA GLU A 18 -10.05 -37.51 15.16
C GLU A 18 -10.56 -36.17 15.70
N ASN A 19 -11.35 -36.19 16.78
CA ASN A 19 -11.86 -34.97 17.41
C ASN A 19 -10.74 -34.04 17.89
N GLN A 20 -9.68 -34.60 18.49
CA GLN A 20 -8.52 -33.81 18.92
C GLN A 20 -7.78 -33.17 17.74
N LEU A 21 -7.60 -33.92 16.65
CA LEU A 21 -6.95 -33.41 15.44
C LEU A 21 -7.79 -32.32 14.78
N GLU A 22 -9.12 -32.51 14.70
CA GLU A 22 -10.04 -31.51 14.16
C GLU A 22 -9.97 -30.21 14.97
N MET A 23 -10.08 -30.31 16.30
CA MET A 23 -10.00 -29.14 17.19
C MET A 23 -8.64 -28.43 17.07
N SER A 24 -7.54 -29.18 17.06
CA SER A 24 -6.19 -28.62 16.93
C SER A 24 -6.01 -27.92 15.57
N LEU A 25 -6.41 -28.56 14.48
CA LEU A 25 -6.32 -28.00 13.13
C LEU A 25 -7.17 -26.75 12.97
N ARG A 26 -8.38 -26.73 13.56
CA ARG A 26 -9.23 -25.55 13.61
C ARG A 26 -8.52 -24.42 14.36
N GLY A 27 -7.92 -24.71 15.51
CA GLY A 27 -7.15 -23.74 16.29
C GLY A 27 -5.97 -23.15 15.50
N VAL A 28 -5.19 -24.00 14.82
CA VAL A 28 -4.07 -23.58 13.97
C VAL A 28 -4.55 -22.68 12.83
N ARG A 29 -5.63 -23.07 12.13
CA ARG A 29 -6.20 -22.27 11.05
C ARG A 29 -6.68 -20.91 11.54
N MET A 30 -7.44 -20.88 12.64
CA MET A 30 -7.90 -19.64 13.25
C MET A 30 -6.74 -18.72 13.64
N LYS A 31 -5.69 -19.27 14.26
CA LYS A 31 -4.53 -18.46 14.66
C LYS A 31 -3.78 -17.91 13.45
N LYS A 32 -3.59 -18.72 12.42
CA LYS A 32 -2.98 -18.29 11.14
C LYS A 32 -3.81 -17.17 10.50
N ASP A 33 -5.13 -17.33 10.42
CA ASP A 33 -6.01 -16.32 9.83
C ASP A 33 -5.99 -15.01 10.64
N GLN A 34 -6.02 -15.10 11.97
CA GLN A 34 -5.90 -13.92 12.84
C GLN A 34 -4.59 -13.16 12.59
N VAL A 35 -3.46 -13.86 12.58
CA VAL A 35 -2.14 -13.24 12.32
C VAL A 35 -2.09 -12.56 10.96
N LEU A 36 -2.64 -13.20 9.93
CA LEU A 36 -2.67 -12.62 8.58
C LEU A 36 -3.58 -11.38 8.49
N ILE A 37 -4.73 -11.40 9.17
CA ILE A 37 -5.64 -10.25 9.23
C ILE A 37 -4.97 -9.09 9.96
N ASP A 38 -4.33 -9.37 11.10
CA ASP A 38 -3.62 -8.36 11.90
C ASP A 38 -2.49 -7.71 11.08
N GLU A 39 -1.68 -8.51 10.38
CA GLU A 39 -0.61 -8.02 9.51
C GLU A 39 -1.15 -7.16 8.35
N LEU A 40 -2.25 -7.59 7.72
CA LEU A 40 -2.90 -6.84 6.64
C LEU A 40 -3.40 -5.48 7.14
N GLN A 41 -4.00 -5.43 8.33
CA GLN A 41 -4.45 -4.19 8.95
C GLN A 41 -3.29 -3.26 9.30
N GLU A 42 -2.20 -3.79 9.85
CA GLU A 42 -1.00 -3.01 10.14
C GLU A 42 -0.38 -2.41 8.88
N LEU A 43 -0.22 -3.22 7.83
CA LEU A 43 0.35 -2.79 6.56
C LEU A 43 -0.51 -1.72 5.90
N HIS A 44 -1.84 -1.91 5.89
CA HIS A 44 -2.77 -0.91 5.39
C HIS A 44 -2.65 0.42 6.14
N ARG A 45 -2.57 0.38 7.48
CA ARG A 45 -2.38 1.58 8.31
C ARG A 45 -1.05 2.28 7.98
N LYS A 46 0.05 1.54 7.86
CA LYS A 46 1.38 2.07 7.51
C LYS A 46 1.37 2.70 6.12
N GLY A 47 0.74 2.03 5.14
CA GLY A 47 0.59 2.53 3.78
C GLY A 47 -0.17 3.86 3.73
N ASN A 48 -1.28 3.97 4.45
CA ASN A 48 -2.08 5.20 4.50
C ASN A 48 -1.30 6.36 5.13
N LEU A 49 -0.57 6.12 6.21
CA LEU A 49 0.24 7.14 6.86
C LEU A 49 1.35 7.65 5.94
N MET A 50 2.05 6.75 5.28
CA MET A 50 3.13 7.09 4.35
C MET A 50 2.62 7.86 3.14
N HIS A 51 1.46 7.47 2.60
CA HIS A 51 0.82 8.20 1.50
C HIS A 51 0.43 9.61 1.92
N GLN A 52 -0.15 9.78 3.12
CA GLN A 52 -0.50 11.10 3.64
C GLN A 52 0.75 11.99 3.79
N GLU A 53 1.81 11.47 4.41
CA GLU A 53 3.07 12.21 4.57
C GLU A 53 3.67 12.60 3.22
N ASN A 54 3.66 11.70 2.24
CA ASN A 54 4.15 11.96 0.90
C ASN A 54 3.36 13.09 0.21
N VAL A 55 2.02 13.08 0.30
CA VAL A 55 1.16 14.16 -0.20
C VAL A 55 1.49 15.51 0.47
N GLU A 56 1.72 15.53 1.78
CA GLU A 56 2.09 16.74 2.51
C GLU A 56 3.48 17.27 2.08
N LEU A 57 4.45 16.37 1.87
CA LEU A 57 5.78 16.74 1.39
C LEU A 57 5.72 17.31 -0.04
N HIS A 58 4.97 16.71 -0.96
CA HIS A 58 4.79 17.26 -2.30
C HIS A 58 4.19 18.66 -2.29
N LYS A 59 3.19 18.91 -1.44
CA LYS A 59 2.63 20.26 -1.26
C LYS A 59 3.68 21.26 -0.80
N LYS A 60 4.51 20.91 0.18
CA LYS A 60 5.61 21.77 0.68
C LYS A 60 6.64 22.06 -0.41
N VAL A 61 7.04 21.04 -1.18
CA VAL A 61 7.99 21.20 -2.29
C VAL A 61 7.42 22.14 -3.36
N ASN A 62 6.15 22.01 -3.71
CA ASN A 62 5.50 22.87 -4.70
C ASN A 62 5.47 24.34 -4.25
N ILE A 63 5.14 24.59 -2.98
CA ILE A 63 5.16 25.95 -2.39
C ILE A 63 6.58 26.52 -2.44
N LEU A 64 7.58 25.78 -1.97
CA LEU A 64 8.97 26.22 -1.99
C LEU A 64 9.46 26.49 -3.42
N HIS A 65 9.09 25.65 -4.38
CA HIS A 65 9.44 25.85 -5.79
C HIS A 65 8.85 27.15 -6.35
N GLN A 66 7.58 27.42 -6.04
CA GLN A 66 6.91 28.65 -6.43
C GLN A 66 7.58 29.89 -5.82
N GLU A 67 7.81 29.88 -4.50
CA GLU A 67 8.51 30.97 -3.81
C GLU A 67 9.92 31.21 -4.37
N ASN A 68 10.66 30.14 -4.62
CA ASN A 68 12.00 30.22 -5.18
C ASN A 68 11.97 30.82 -6.60
N THR A 69 11.00 30.42 -7.42
CA THR A 69 10.78 30.99 -8.76
C THR A 69 10.48 32.49 -8.67
N GLU A 70 9.64 32.92 -7.73
CA GLU A 70 9.37 34.34 -7.51
C GLU A 70 10.60 35.11 -7.05
N LEU A 71 11.41 34.54 -6.15
CA LEU A 71 12.66 35.14 -5.70
C LEU A 71 13.67 35.28 -6.83
N TYR A 72 13.88 34.23 -7.64
CA TYR A 72 14.71 34.29 -8.84
C TYR A 72 14.25 35.38 -9.80
N LYS A 73 12.94 35.50 -10.03
CA LYS A 73 12.37 36.58 -10.85
C LYS A 73 12.63 37.96 -10.25
N LYS A 74 12.55 38.14 -8.94
CA LYS A 74 12.84 39.43 -8.28
C LYS A 74 14.32 39.81 -8.35
N VAL A 75 15.24 38.86 -8.17
CA VAL A 75 16.69 39.11 -8.17
C VAL A 75 17.22 39.36 -9.59
N TYR A 76 16.71 38.62 -10.58
CA TYR A 76 17.26 38.63 -11.95
C TYR A 76 16.32 39.25 -13.00
N GLY A 77 15.07 39.57 -12.67
CA GLY A 77 14.05 40.05 -13.61
C GLY A 77 14.13 41.54 -13.98
N SER A 78 15.11 42.29 -13.45
CA SER A 78 15.35 43.70 -13.82
C SER A 78 16.46 43.87 -14.88
N ARG A 79 16.59 42.90 -15.79
CA ARG A 79 17.46 43.05 -16.96
C ARG A 79 16.55 43.19 -18.18
N ASP A 80 16.36 44.42 -18.63
CA ASP A 80 15.93 44.68 -20.00
C ASP A 80 16.91 43.94 -20.93
N VAL A 81 16.48 42.86 -21.59
CA VAL A 81 17.32 42.19 -22.60
C VAL A 81 16.51 41.88 -23.84
N ASN A 82 16.69 42.80 -24.80
CA ASN A 82 16.67 42.60 -26.23
C ASN A 82 16.83 41.13 -26.69
N GLY A 83 15.81 40.61 -27.37
CA GLY A 83 15.85 39.67 -28.52
C GLY A 83 16.48 38.28 -28.41
N ALA A 84 17.60 38.10 -27.70
CA ALA A 84 18.47 36.93 -27.84
C ALA A 84 18.35 35.89 -26.71
N THR A 85 17.71 36.24 -25.58
CA THR A 85 17.70 35.42 -24.36
C THR A 85 16.64 34.31 -24.32
N ARG A 86 15.85 34.14 -25.38
CA ARG A 86 14.70 33.21 -25.39
C ARG A 86 15.07 31.73 -25.25
N TYR A 87 16.33 31.35 -25.45
CA TYR A 87 16.78 29.95 -25.35
C TYR A 87 17.43 29.58 -24.00
N ALA A 88 17.87 30.55 -23.20
CA ALA A 88 18.55 30.26 -21.92
C ALA A 88 17.56 29.99 -20.77
N CYS A 89 16.34 30.52 -20.85
CA CYS A 89 15.31 30.32 -19.83
C CYS A 89 14.63 28.94 -19.95
N ILE A 90 14.67 28.33 -21.14
CA ILE A 90 14.02 27.04 -21.40
C ILE A 90 14.86 25.87 -20.89
N THR A 91 16.19 26.01 -20.87
CA THR A 91 17.12 24.90 -20.56
C THR A 91 17.29 24.60 -19.08
N SER A 92 16.99 25.54 -18.18
CA SER A 92 17.07 25.30 -16.72
C SER A 92 15.76 24.76 -16.13
N GLY A 93 14.68 24.80 -16.92
CA GLY A 93 13.43 24.12 -16.62
C GLY A 93 13.55 22.67 -17.06
N LEU A 94 14.13 21.82 -16.21
CA LEU A 94 13.83 20.39 -16.30
C LEU A 94 12.31 20.28 -16.08
N ASN A 95 11.58 20.17 -17.19
CA ASN A 95 10.23 19.64 -17.20
C ASN A 95 10.32 18.29 -16.51
N ILE A 96 9.90 18.21 -15.25
CA ILE A 96 9.37 16.97 -14.74
C ILE A 96 8.09 16.80 -15.54
N GLU A 97 8.25 16.09 -16.64
CA GLU A 97 7.19 15.61 -17.52
C GLU A 97 5.97 15.29 -16.64
N GLU A 98 4.90 16.04 -16.87
CA GLU A 98 3.59 15.76 -16.30
C GLU A 98 3.18 14.37 -16.80
N GLU A 99 3.62 13.30 -16.14
CA GLU A 99 2.74 12.16 -16.02
C GLU A 99 1.62 12.62 -15.09
N PRO A 100 0.35 12.62 -15.52
CA PRO A 100 -0.74 12.75 -14.59
C PRO A 100 -0.69 11.46 -13.76
N GLN A 101 0.08 11.49 -12.66
CA GLN A 101 0.16 10.37 -11.72
C GLN A 101 -1.26 10.21 -11.21
N ALA A 102 -1.97 9.27 -11.83
CA ALA A 102 -3.29 8.86 -11.45
C ALA A 102 -3.25 8.63 -9.94
N PRO A 103 -4.27 9.06 -9.19
CA PRO A 103 -4.33 8.76 -7.77
C PRO A 103 -4.10 7.26 -7.64
N VAL A 104 -3.01 6.86 -7.00
CA VAL A 104 -2.71 5.44 -6.78
C VAL A 104 -3.73 4.97 -5.75
N HIS A 105 -4.94 4.68 -6.24
CA HIS A 105 -5.96 3.95 -5.51
C HIS A 105 -5.42 2.53 -5.37
N LEU A 106 -4.65 2.29 -4.30
CA LEU A 106 -4.33 0.96 -3.80
C LEU A 106 -5.62 0.32 -3.29
N GLN A 107 -6.52 -0.02 -4.21
CA GLN A 107 -7.75 -0.72 -3.90
C GLN A 107 -7.43 -2.21 -3.91
N LEU A 108 -6.98 -2.71 -2.76
CA LEU A 108 -6.85 -4.14 -2.52
C LEU A 108 -8.26 -4.73 -2.53
N CYS A 109 -8.56 -5.56 -3.54
CA CYS A 109 -9.83 -6.28 -3.63
C CYS A 109 -10.12 -7.00 -2.31
N LEU A 110 -11.24 -6.69 -1.66
CA LEU A 110 -11.80 -7.61 -0.66
C LEU A 110 -12.24 -8.88 -1.39
N PRO A 111 -11.98 -10.08 -0.85
CA PRO A 111 -12.56 -11.30 -1.41
C PRO A 111 -14.08 -11.21 -1.27
N THR A 112 -14.77 -11.09 -2.40
CA THR A 112 -16.22 -11.19 -2.48
C THR A 112 -16.63 -12.61 -2.09
N GLY A 113 -17.11 -12.78 -0.86
CA GLY A 113 -17.83 -13.97 -0.45
C GLY A 113 -19.12 -14.06 -1.25
N THR A 114 -19.15 -14.95 -2.23
CA THR A 114 -20.36 -15.34 -2.97
C THR A 114 -21.36 -15.95 -1.98
N SER A 115 -22.43 -15.21 -1.66
CA SER A 115 -23.62 -15.80 -1.04
C SER A 115 -24.62 -16.13 -2.15
N THR A 116 -24.62 -17.40 -2.54
CA THR A 116 -25.67 -18.01 -3.35
C THR A 116 -26.99 -17.90 -2.57
N LYS A 117 -27.93 -17.10 -3.05
CA LYS A 117 -29.36 -17.27 -2.76
C LYS A 117 -30.04 -17.72 -4.04
N LEU A 118 -30.22 -19.04 -4.16
CA LEU A 118 -31.24 -19.64 -5.01
C LEU A 118 -32.58 -19.43 -4.33
N GLY A 119 -33.49 -18.76 -5.02
CA GLY A 119 -34.94 -18.91 -4.85
C GLY A 119 -35.47 -19.88 -5.89
#